data_AF-A0A7S4TAL2-F1
#
_entry.id   AF-A0A7S4TAL2-F1
#
_cell.length_a   1.000
_cell.length_b   1.000
_cell.length_c   1.000
_cell.angle_alpha   90.00
_cell.angle_beta   90.00
_cell.angle_gamma   90.00
#
_symmetry.space_group_name_H-M   'P 1'
#
loop_
_entity.id
_entity.type
_entity.pdbx_description
1 polymer ?
#
loop_
_entity_poly.entity_id
_entity_poly.type
_entity_poly.pdbx_seq_one_letter_code
_entity_poly.pdbx_strand_id
1 'polypeptide(L)'
;MIYHCPSCQYESCRKCGEKPHIPLKCSEVEKENETQGRKTVEEAMTAARIRICPKPSCKKSFFKVEGCNKMTCVCGIHVCYVCRSEIPKSVGYKHFCQKPHCKHDTCKTCPLYSNAKEDDERAMREAGLEAAKEVQKRSLHGSSSINDHNDTTLDRKCDNSKGEVRIDVDALLKDPAKLPKKSSSWNQTMAMNVAPGGGWGQAAPHDVIQQAWGHRIETNRRFRR
;
A
#
# COMPACT_ATOMS: atom_id res chain seq x y z
N MET A 1 -21.76 -6.13 -22.68
CA MET A 1 -22.16 -7.53 -22.95
C MET A 1 -21.33 -8.42 -22.05
N ILE A 2 -21.99 -9.07 -21.08
CA ILE A 2 -21.37 -9.97 -20.11
C ILE A 2 -21.44 -11.39 -20.67
N TYR A 3 -20.41 -12.19 -20.42
CA TYR A 3 -20.34 -13.61 -20.68
C TYR A 3 -20.35 -14.34 -19.33
N HIS A 4 -21.18 -15.37 -19.21
CA HIS A 4 -21.23 -16.23 -18.02
C HIS A 4 -20.67 -17.59 -18.39
N CYS A 5 -19.68 -18.07 -17.63
CA CYS A 5 -19.12 -19.40 -17.84
C CYS A 5 -20.05 -20.48 -17.24
N PRO A 6 -20.52 -21.47 -18.01
CA PRO A 6 -21.49 -22.46 -17.53
C PRO A 6 -20.93 -23.45 -16.50
N SER A 7 -19.60 -23.61 -16.42
CA SER A 7 -18.96 -24.56 -15.50
C SER A 7 -18.57 -23.94 -14.15
N CYS A 8 -18.06 -22.70 -14.15
CA CYS A 8 -17.57 -22.02 -12.95
C CYS A 8 -18.40 -20.79 -12.53
N GLN A 9 -19.48 -20.48 -13.27
CA GLN A 9 -20.34 -19.31 -13.06
C GLN A 9 -19.60 -17.96 -13.06
N TYR A 10 -18.35 -17.92 -13.55
CA TYR A 10 -17.57 -16.69 -13.63
C TYR A 10 -18.13 -15.78 -14.73
N GLU A 11 -18.24 -14.49 -14.39
CA GLU A 11 -18.71 -13.45 -15.30
C GLU A 11 -17.53 -12.66 -15.86
N SER A 12 -17.51 -12.44 -17.17
CA SER A 12 -16.49 -11.63 -17.83
C SER A 12 -17.07 -10.74 -18.93
N CYS A 13 -16.36 -9.69 -19.30
CA CYS A 13 -16.74 -8.85 -20.42
C CYS A 13 -16.38 -9.56 -21.73
N ARG A 14 -17.36 -9.76 -22.63
CA ARG A 14 -17.14 -10.47 -23.90
C ARG A 14 -16.13 -9.81 -24.85
N LYS A 15 -15.82 -8.53 -24.62
CA LYS A 15 -14.89 -7.75 -25.47
C LYS A 15 -13.44 -7.85 -25.01
N CYS A 16 -13.19 -7.77 -23.70
CA CYS A 16 -11.83 -7.72 -23.16
C CYS A 16 -11.47 -8.92 -22.26
N GLY A 17 -12.42 -9.78 -21.89
CA GLY A 17 -12.18 -10.93 -21.01
C GLY A 17 -12.01 -10.58 -19.52
N GLU A 18 -11.92 -9.29 -19.20
CA GLU A 18 -11.82 -8.78 -17.83
C GLU A 18 -13.15 -8.93 -17.06
N LYS A 19 -13.12 -8.67 -15.76
CA LYS A 19 -14.32 -8.62 -14.91
C LYS A 19 -15.39 -7.68 -15.49
N PRO A 20 -16.69 -7.97 -15.29
CA PRO A 20 -17.76 -7.14 -15.79
C PRO A 20 -17.64 -5.72 -15.22
N HIS A 21 -17.64 -4.73 -16.11
CA HIS A 21 -17.27 -3.35 -15.79
C HIS A 21 -18.29 -2.34 -16.33
N ILE A 22 -19.56 -2.73 -16.47
CA ILE A 22 -20.64 -1.83 -16.90
C ILE A 22 -20.89 -0.82 -15.77
N PRO A 23 -20.98 0.50 -16.03
CA PRO A 23 -21.18 1.19 -17.32
C PRO A 23 -19.90 1.62 -18.06
N LEU A 24 -18.71 1.33 -17.53
CA LEU A 24 -17.43 1.75 -18.11
C LEU A 24 -17.14 1.04 -19.44
N LYS A 25 -16.47 1.74 -20.36
CA LYS A 25 -15.97 1.15 -21.61
C LYS A 25 -14.73 0.30 -21.33
N CYS A 26 -14.42 -0.68 -22.18
CA CYS A 26 -13.22 -1.51 -22.02
C CYS A 26 -11.92 -0.70 -22.02
N SER A 27 -11.89 0.45 -22.70
CA SER A 27 -10.77 1.40 -22.68
C SER A 27 -10.62 2.15 -21.36
N GLU A 28 -11.68 2.22 -20.56
CA GLU A 28 -11.73 2.88 -19.26
C GLU A 28 -11.43 1.94 -18.10
N VAL A 29 -11.21 0.65 -18.38
CA VAL A 29 -10.86 -0.32 -17.36
C VAL A 29 -9.36 -0.44 -17.31
N GLU A 30 -8.81 -0.29 -16.11
CA GLU A 30 -7.41 -0.59 -15.85
C GLU A 30 -7.20 -2.10 -15.98
N LYS A 31 -6.22 -2.50 -16.79
CA LYS A 31 -5.88 -3.92 -16.91
C LYS A 31 -5.30 -4.42 -15.60
N GLU A 32 -5.44 -5.71 -15.32
CA GLU A 32 -4.88 -6.31 -14.10
C GLU A 32 -3.37 -6.05 -13.98
N ASN A 33 -2.65 -6.11 -15.10
CA ASN A 33 -1.21 -5.81 -15.17
C ASN A 33 -0.87 -4.37 -14.78
N GLU A 34 -1.68 -3.39 -15.21
CA GLU A 34 -1.50 -1.97 -14.86
C GLU A 34 -1.78 -1.74 -13.38
N THR A 35 -2.84 -2.38 -12.87
CA THR A 35 -3.22 -2.32 -11.46
C THR A 35 -2.12 -2.91 -10.57
N GLN A 36 -1.56 -4.05 -10.97
CA GLN A 36 -0.48 -4.70 -10.24
C GLN A 36 0.80 -3.85 -10.26
N GLY A 37 1.14 -3.27 -11.41
CA GLY A 37 2.26 -2.34 -11.54
C GLY A 37 2.16 -1.15 -10.60
N ARG A 38 0.98 -0.50 -10.54
CA ARG A 38 0.72 0.58 -9.58
C ARG A 38 0.91 0.13 -8.13
N LYS A 39 0.27 -0.99 -7.74
CA LYS A 39 0.36 -1.52 -6.37
C LYS A 39 1.81 -1.78 -5.96
N THR A 40 2.62 -2.37 -6.85
CA THR A 40 4.02 -2.64 -6.53
C THR A 40 4.82 -1.36 -6.27
N VAL A 41 4.52 -0.27 -6.97
CA VAL A 41 5.18 1.02 -6.73
C VAL A 41 4.69 1.66 -5.43
N GLU A 42 3.38 1.66 -5.18
CA GLU A 42 2.78 2.16 -3.93
C GLU A 42 3.30 1.40 -2.68
N GLU A 43 3.40 0.09 -2.77
CA GLU A 43 3.96 -0.78 -1.73
C GLU A 43 5.44 -0.48 -1.50
N ALA A 44 6.24 -0.30 -2.55
CA ALA A 44 7.66 0.03 -2.44
C ALA A 44 7.87 1.41 -1.79
N MET A 45 7.08 2.41 -2.17
CA MET A 45 7.10 3.74 -1.55
C MET A 45 6.74 3.64 -0.06
N THR A 46 5.68 2.92 0.28
CA THR A 46 5.23 2.72 1.67
C THR A 46 6.30 1.99 2.50
N ALA A 47 6.90 0.95 1.95
CA ALA A 47 7.99 0.20 2.57
C ALA A 47 9.26 1.06 2.77
N ALA A 48 9.47 2.07 1.92
CA ALA A 48 10.58 3.01 2.07
C ALA A 48 10.34 4.07 3.16
N ARG A 49 9.10 4.36 3.55
CA ARG A 49 8.78 5.21 4.72
C ARG A 49 8.88 4.45 6.03
N ILE A 50 8.37 3.22 6.03
CA ILE A 50 8.31 2.37 7.21
C ILE A 50 9.70 1.78 7.48
N ARG A 51 10.11 1.77 8.75
CA ARG A 51 11.31 1.07 9.22
C ARG A 51 10.89 -0.17 9.99
N ILE A 52 11.71 -1.21 9.88
CA ILE A 52 11.48 -2.49 10.56
C ILE A 52 12.61 -2.71 11.55
N CYS A 53 12.27 -3.19 12.74
CA CYS A 53 13.24 -3.58 13.74
C CYS A 53 14.19 -4.68 13.20
N PRO A 54 15.52 -4.48 13.18
CA PRO A 54 16.48 -5.43 12.62
C PRO A 54 16.57 -6.74 13.41
N LYS A 55 16.12 -6.75 14.67
CA LYS A 55 16.10 -7.98 15.47
C LYS A 55 15.12 -9.00 14.88
N PRO A 56 15.58 -10.21 14.53
CA PRO A 56 14.78 -11.19 13.79
C PRO A 56 13.55 -11.69 14.55
N SER A 57 13.58 -11.65 15.89
CA SER A 57 12.45 -12.05 16.74
C SER A 57 11.42 -10.95 16.99
N CYS A 58 11.68 -9.69 16.62
CA CYS A 58 10.76 -8.58 16.85
C CYS A 58 10.05 -8.13 15.57
N LYS A 59 10.81 -7.75 14.53
CA LYS A 59 10.31 -7.27 13.22
C LYS A 59 9.14 -6.27 13.26
N LYS A 60 8.96 -5.53 14.37
CA LYS A 60 7.93 -4.48 14.47
C LYS A 60 8.25 -3.32 13.53
N SER A 61 7.22 -2.82 12.86
CA SER A 61 7.27 -1.63 12.01
C SER A 61 7.14 -0.35 12.85
N PHE A 62 7.87 0.69 12.46
CA PHE A 62 7.80 2.02 13.08
C PHE A 62 8.23 3.09 12.07
N PHE A 63 7.87 4.34 12.34
CA PHE A 63 8.31 5.51 11.57
C PHE A 63 8.62 6.66 12.53
N LYS A 64 9.43 7.61 12.06
CA LYS A 64 9.79 8.80 12.82
C LYS A 64 8.80 9.91 12.48
N VAL A 65 8.24 10.54 13.51
CA VAL A 65 7.47 11.79 13.38
C VAL A 65 8.40 12.96 13.63
N GLU A 66 8.99 13.04 14.84
CA GLU A 66 9.92 14.09 15.24
C GLU A 66 11.11 13.53 16.03
N GLY A 67 12.18 14.33 16.20
CA GLY A 67 13.29 14.04 17.10
C GLY A 67 14.59 13.55 16.45
N CYS A 68 15.39 12.77 17.19
CA CYS A 68 16.70 12.27 16.72
C CYS A 68 16.60 10.93 15.98
N ASN A 69 17.63 10.59 15.20
CA ASN A 69 17.67 9.37 14.39
C ASN A 69 18.01 8.10 15.21
N LYS A 70 18.25 8.22 16.52
CA LYS A 70 18.39 7.10 17.45
C LYS A 70 17.01 6.69 17.97
N MET A 71 16.41 5.69 17.36
CA MET A 71 15.12 5.14 17.79
C MET A 71 15.34 3.97 18.77
N THR A 72 14.41 3.78 19.70
CA THR A 72 14.41 2.63 20.62
C THR A 72 13.17 1.81 20.35
N CYS A 73 13.35 0.53 20.03
CA CYS A 73 12.23 -0.39 19.82
C CYS A 73 11.69 -0.87 21.17
N VAL A 74 10.42 -1.28 21.20
CA VAL A 74 9.77 -1.89 22.38
C VAL A 74 10.51 -3.14 22.89
N CYS A 75 11.25 -3.83 22.01
CA CYS A 75 12.10 -4.98 22.40
C CYS A 75 13.42 -4.59 23.09
N GLY A 76 13.70 -3.29 23.27
CA GLY A 76 14.84 -2.77 24.03
C GLY A 76 16.13 -2.56 23.22
N ILE A 77 16.13 -2.78 21.91
CA ILE A 77 17.27 -2.46 21.04
C ILE A 77 17.19 -1.01 20.54
N HIS A 78 18.35 -0.43 20.22
CA HIS A 78 18.43 0.84 19.53
C HIS A 78 18.63 0.63 18.03
N VAL A 79 17.97 1.45 17.22
CA VAL A 79 18.01 1.33 15.75
C VAL A 79 18.29 2.72 15.17
N CYS A 80 19.17 2.77 14.18
CA CYS A 80 19.40 3.99 13.41
C CYS A 80 18.30 4.15 12.34
N TYR A 81 17.66 5.31 12.29
CA TYR A 81 16.62 5.59 11.31
C TYR A 81 17.15 5.67 9.86
N VAL A 82 18.41 6.08 9.70
CA VAL A 82 19.07 6.31 8.40
C VAL A 82 19.57 5.00 7.80
N CYS A 83 20.51 4.32 8.46
CA CYS A 83 21.11 3.09 7.94
C CYS A 83 20.32 1.81 8.26
N ARG A 84 19.19 1.93 8.98
CA ARG A 84 18.30 0.81 9.38
C ARG A 84 18.95 -0.29 10.22
N SER A 85 20.19 -0.07 10.67
CA SER A 85 20.98 -1.04 11.42
C SER A 85 20.75 -0.90 12.92
N GLU A 86 21.01 -2.00 13.64
CA GLU A 86 21.05 -1.99 15.10
C GLU A 86 22.22 -1.15 15.60
N ILE A 87 21.97 -0.35 16.64
CA ILE A 87 23.01 0.37 17.38
C ILE A 87 23.26 -0.41 18.67
N PRO A 88 24.42 -1.04 18.83
CA PRO A 88 24.79 -1.70 20.08
C PRO A 88 24.76 -0.70 21.25
N LYS A 89 24.31 -1.16 22.43
CA LYS A 89 24.25 -0.31 23.63
C LYS A 89 25.59 0.31 24.02
N SER A 90 26.70 -0.39 23.73
CA SER A 90 28.07 0.09 23.95
C SER A 90 28.47 1.26 23.03
N VAL A 91 27.91 1.32 21.82
CA VAL A 91 28.20 2.37 20.84
C VAL A 91 27.30 3.58 21.11
N GLY A 92 25.98 3.35 21.24
CA GLY A 92 25.01 4.40 21.52
C GLY A 92 25.14 5.59 20.56
N TYR A 93 25.43 6.78 21.11
CA TYR A 93 25.57 8.01 20.33
C TYR A 93 26.86 8.10 19.50
N LYS A 94 27.85 7.23 19.72
CA LYS A 94 29.10 7.21 18.91
C LYS A 94 28.87 6.73 17.47
N HIS A 95 27.69 6.16 17.19
CA HIS A 95 27.28 5.81 15.83
C HIS A 95 27.10 7.06 14.94
N PHE A 96 26.75 8.18 15.56
CA PHE A 96 26.44 9.43 14.88
C PHE A 96 27.66 10.34 14.82
N CYS A 97 27.69 11.22 13.82
CA CYS A 97 28.74 12.22 13.71
C CYS A 97 28.70 13.17 14.92
N GLN A 98 29.83 13.29 15.62
CA GLN A 98 29.98 14.18 16.78
C GLN A 98 30.52 15.56 16.39
N LYS A 99 30.91 15.75 15.12
CA LYS A 99 31.44 17.03 14.65
C LYS A 99 30.28 18.02 14.45
N PRO A 100 30.28 19.18 15.15
CA PRO A 100 29.31 20.22 14.92
C PRO A 100 29.32 20.66 13.45
N HIS A 101 28.15 20.95 12.88
CA HIS A 101 27.98 21.46 11.50
C HIS A 101 28.64 20.62 10.40
N CYS A 102 28.84 19.32 10.60
CA CYS A 102 29.34 18.44 9.55
C CYS A 102 28.30 18.29 8.43
N LYS A 103 28.71 18.47 7.17
CA LYS A 103 27.85 18.27 5.98
C LYS A 103 27.66 16.80 5.59
N HIS A 104 28.33 15.89 6.28
CA HIS A 104 28.27 14.44 6.08
C HIS A 104 28.67 13.91 4.70
N ASP A 105 29.28 14.73 3.82
CA ASP A 105 29.76 14.29 2.50
C ASP A 105 30.96 13.33 2.58
N THR A 106 31.84 13.53 3.57
CA THR A 106 33.09 12.75 3.72
C THR A 106 33.11 11.89 4.97
N CYS A 107 32.17 12.07 5.91
CA CYS A 107 32.13 11.26 7.11
C CYS A 107 31.31 9.98 6.89
N LYS A 108 31.87 8.84 7.30
CA LYS A 108 31.19 7.54 7.22
C LYS A 108 30.15 7.30 8.34
N THR A 109 29.81 8.34 9.11
CA THR A 109 28.91 8.27 10.27
C THR A 109 27.55 8.88 9.94
N CYS A 110 26.48 8.38 10.56
CA CYS A 110 25.12 8.86 10.30
C CYS A 110 24.86 10.23 10.96
N PRO A 111 24.00 11.09 10.38
CA PRO A 111 23.55 12.32 11.03
C PRO A 111 22.63 12.01 12.21
N LEU A 112 22.86 12.67 13.35
CA LEU A 112 22.02 12.50 14.55
C LEU A 112 20.64 13.15 14.37
N TYR A 113 20.62 14.31 13.73
CA TYR A 113 19.42 15.10 13.45
C TYR A 113 19.34 15.36 11.95
N SER A 114 18.14 15.19 11.42
CA SER A 114 17.79 15.50 10.04
C SER A 114 16.28 15.75 9.97
N ASN A 115 15.86 16.44 8.91
CA ASN A 115 14.45 16.70 8.66
C ASN A 115 13.77 15.38 8.26
N ALA A 116 12.96 14.82 9.17
CA ALA A 116 12.31 13.53 8.94
C ALA A 116 11.46 13.57 7.67
N LYS A 117 10.62 14.60 7.52
CA LYS A 117 9.74 14.74 6.36
C LYS A 117 10.50 14.72 5.04
N GLU A 118 11.57 15.52 4.92
CA GLU A 118 12.35 15.60 3.68
C GLU A 118 13.10 14.29 3.37
N ASP A 119 13.71 13.67 4.39
CA ASP A 119 14.42 12.39 4.24
C ASP A 119 13.48 11.27 3.79
N ASP A 120 12.28 11.27 4.36
CA ASP A 120 11.26 10.29 4.07
C ASP A 120 10.66 10.48 2.67
N GLU A 121 10.36 11.72 2.28
CA GLU A 121 9.95 12.05 0.91
C GLU A 121 11.01 11.68 -0.12
N ARG A 122 12.30 11.90 0.20
CA ARG A 122 13.42 11.46 -0.64
C ARG A 122 13.46 9.94 -0.78
N ALA A 123 13.41 9.21 0.33
CA ALA A 123 13.45 7.75 0.33
C ALA A 123 12.25 7.14 -0.41
N MET A 124 11.05 7.69 -0.22
CA MET A 124 9.84 7.26 -0.95
C MET A 124 9.97 7.50 -2.45
N ARG A 125 10.50 8.65 -2.87
CA ARG A 125 10.70 8.97 -4.29
C ARG A 125 11.71 8.03 -4.95
N GLU A 126 12.86 7.82 -4.33
CA GLU A 126 13.90 6.93 -4.85
C GLU A 126 13.38 5.50 -4.99
N ALA A 127 12.67 4.99 -3.97
CA ALA A 127 12.07 3.66 -4.00
C ALA A 127 10.96 3.54 -5.06
N GLY A 128 10.12 4.57 -5.20
CA GLY A 128 9.08 4.62 -6.23
C GLY A 128 9.66 4.60 -7.64
N LEU A 129 10.72 5.38 -7.89
CA LEU A 129 11.42 5.42 -9.17
C LEU A 129 12.05 4.08 -9.52
N GLU A 130 12.67 3.42 -8.55
CA GLU A 130 13.29 2.12 -8.79
C GLU A 130 12.22 1.04 -9.05
N ALA A 131 11.17 0.99 -8.24
CA ALA A 131 10.06 0.06 -8.44
C ALA A 131 9.37 0.28 -9.80
N ALA A 132 9.18 1.53 -10.23
CA ALA A 132 8.59 1.84 -11.53
C ALA A 132 9.45 1.34 -12.70
N LYS A 133 10.78 1.50 -12.62
CA LYS A 133 11.70 0.93 -13.61
C LYS A 133 11.62 -0.59 -13.65
N GLU A 134 11.53 -1.25 -12.50
CA GLU A 134 11.39 -2.70 -12.43
C GLU A 134 10.09 -3.19 -13.06
N VAL A 135 8.98 -2.50 -12.79
CA VAL A 135 7.68 -2.82 -13.40
C VAL A 135 7.72 -2.62 -14.92
N GLN A 136 8.35 -1.55 -15.39
CA GLN A 136 8.50 -1.29 -16.83
C GLN A 136 9.36 -2.39 -17.49
N LYS A 137 10.48 -2.79 -16.87
CA LYS A 137 11.32 -3.90 -17.35
C LYS A 137 10.54 -5.21 -17.41
N ARG A 138 9.76 -5.53 -16.37
CA ARG A 138 8.90 -6.72 -16.32
C ARG A 138 7.85 -6.70 -17.44
N SER A 139 7.27 -5.55 -17.71
CA SER A 139 6.27 -5.37 -18.79
C SER A 139 6.88 -5.64 -20.17
N LEU A 140 8.16 -5.33 -20.39
CA LEU A 140 8.87 -5.61 -21.65
C LEU A 140 9.22 -7.11 -21.80
N HIS A 141 9.52 -7.81 -20.71
CA HIS A 141 9.95 -9.22 -20.74
C HIS A 141 8.78 -10.22 -20.76
N GLY A 142 7.56 -9.77 -20.43
CA GLY A 142 6.35 -10.60 -20.46
C GLY A 142 5.83 -10.98 -21.85
N SER A 143 6.50 -10.56 -22.94
CA SER A 143 6.12 -10.96 -24.31
C SER A 143 6.93 -12.12 -24.90
N SER A 144 7.79 -12.78 -24.12
CA SER A 144 8.73 -13.82 -24.60
C SER A 144 8.34 -15.26 -24.26
N SER A 145 7.14 -15.50 -23.73
CA SER A 145 6.70 -16.85 -23.35
C SER A 145 5.22 -17.06 -23.62
N ILE A 146 4.86 -17.05 -24.91
CA ILE A 146 3.72 -17.80 -25.42
C ILE A 146 4.34 -18.75 -26.45
N ASN A 147 4.39 -20.04 -26.14
CA ASN A 147 4.67 -21.06 -27.14
C ASN A 147 3.44 -21.12 -28.04
N ASP A 148 3.54 -20.54 -29.24
CA ASP A 148 2.54 -20.68 -30.29
C ASP A 148 2.41 -22.18 -30.64
N HIS A 149 1.38 -22.84 -30.12
CA HIS A 149 0.83 -24.02 -30.77
C HIS A 149 -0.15 -23.53 -31.82
N ASN A 150 0.13 -23.89 -33.06
CA ASN A 150 -0.64 -23.55 -34.24
C ASN A 150 -2.10 -23.99 -34.11
N ASP A 151 -3.04 -23.06 -34.33
CA ASP A 151 -4.35 -23.44 -34.82
C ASP A 151 -4.81 -22.40 -35.85
N THR A 152 -4.80 -22.83 -37.10
CA THR A 152 -5.28 -22.07 -38.25
C THR A 152 -6.79 -22.10 -38.25
N THR A 153 -7.47 -21.14 -37.60
CA THR A 153 -8.81 -20.68 -38.03
C THR A 153 -9.15 -19.26 -37.55
N LEU A 154 -9.39 -18.40 -38.55
CA LEU A 154 -10.29 -17.23 -38.58
C LEU A 154 -10.03 -16.04 -37.62
N ASP A 155 -9.37 -15.04 -38.19
CA ASP A 155 -9.65 -13.60 -38.08
C ASP A 155 -10.27 -13.09 -36.77
N ARG A 156 -9.39 -12.80 -35.82
CA ARG A 156 -9.65 -11.78 -34.80
C ARG A 156 -8.37 -11.02 -34.54
N LYS A 157 -8.11 -9.99 -35.37
CA LYS A 157 -7.15 -8.93 -35.06
C LYS A 157 -7.62 -8.22 -33.79
N CYS A 158 -7.27 -8.78 -32.64
CA CYS A 158 -7.05 -7.99 -31.45
C CYS A 158 -5.78 -7.19 -31.76
N ASP A 159 -5.94 -5.92 -32.14
CA ASP A 159 -4.86 -4.94 -32.11
C ASP A 159 -4.43 -4.80 -30.65
N ASN A 160 -3.63 -5.77 -30.20
CA ASN A 160 -2.95 -5.79 -28.93
C ASN A 160 -1.80 -4.80 -29.08
N SER A 161 -2.14 -3.52 -29.16
CA SER A 161 -1.25 -2.44 -28.82
C SER A 161 -0.79 -2.75 -27.40
N LYS A 162 0.40 -3.37 -27.33
CA LYS A 162 1.14 -3.67 -26.11
C LYS A 162 1.31 -2.33 -25.40
N GLY A 163 0.35 -2.01 -24.55
CA GLY A 163 0.34 -0.80 -23.75
C GLY A 163 1.52 -0.91 -22.81
N GLU A 164 2.61 -0.24 -23.15
CA GLU A 164 3.72 -0.01 -22.25
C GLU A 164 3.14 0.64 -20.99
N VAL A 165 3.21 -0.07 -19.86
CA VAL A 165 2.73 0.44 -18.57
C VAL A 165 3.70 1.54 -18.14
N ARG A 166 3.40 2.78 -18.55
CA ARG A 166 4.13 3.98 -18.14
C ARG A 166 3.62 4.41 -16.77
N ILE A 167 4.39 4.17 -15.71
CA ILE A 167 4.07 4.63 -14.37
C ILE A 167 4.75 6.00 -14.14
N ASP A 168 3.95 7.03 -13.91
CA ASP A 168 4.42 8.35 -13.50
C ASP A 168 4.54 8.42 -11.97
N VAL A 169 5.77 8.30 -11.47
CA VAL A 169 6.09 8.29 -10.03
C VAL A 169 5.92 9.67 -9.40
N ASP A 170 6.17 10.74 -10.14
CA ASP A 170 6.03 12.11 -9.62
C ASP A 170 4.55 12.48 -9.44
N ALA A 171 3.68 11.99 -10.31
CA ALA A 171 2.23 12.07 -10.13
C ALA A 171 1.76 11.31 -8.87
N LEU A 172 2.31 10.11 -8.64
CA LEU A 172 2.02 9.29 -7.44
C LEU A 172 2.46 9.96 -6.13
N LEU A 173 3.59 10.68 -6.14
CA LEU A 173 4.09 11.40 -4.96
C LEU A 173 3.27 12.65 -4.61
N LYS A 174 2.76 13.37 -5.63
CA LYS A 174 1.98 14.60 -5.43
C LYS A 174 0.58 14.31 -4.92
N ASP A 175 -0.03 13.22 -5.38
CA ASP A 175 -1.35 12.76 -4.99
C ASP A 175 -1.42 11.22 -5.08
N PRO A 176 -1.29 10.46 -3.98
CA PRO A 176 -1.38 8.99 -4.02
C PRO A 176 -2.77 8.50 -4.47
N ALA A 177 -3.77 9.38 -4.47
CA ALA A 177 -5.12 9.12 -4.96
C ALA A 177 -5.32 9.40 -6.47
N LYS A 178 -4.34 10.00 -7.17
CA LYS A 178 -4.53 10.66 -8.46
C LYS A 178 -3.53 10.22 -9.55
N LEU A 179 -3.17 8.93 -9.61
CA LEU A 179 -3.17 8.34 -10.95
C LEU A 179 -4.59 8.50 -11.51
N PRO A 180 -4.79 8.67 -12.83
CA PRO A 180 -6.12 8.60 -13.39
C PRO A 180 -6.66 7.19 -13.11
N LYS A 181 -7.28 7.01 -11.94
CA LYS A 181 -8.23 5.95 -11.67
C LYS A 181 -9.27 6.23 -12.73
N LYS A 182 -9.18 5.53 -13.86
CA LYS A 182 -10.27 5.58 -14.82
C LYS A 182 -11.46 5.09 -14.00
N SER A 183 -12.36 6.02 -13.71
CA SER A 183 -13.11 6.06 -12.46
C SER A 183 -13.80 4.73 -12.19
N SER A 184 -13.42 4.02 -11.14
CA SER A 184 -14.28 2.99 -10.56
C SER A 184 -15.42 3.71 -9.83
N SER A 185 -16.39 4.19 -10.61
CA SER A 185 -17.65 4.76 -10.15
C SER A 185 -18.54 3.65 -9.58
N TRP A 186 -18.16 3.13 -8.42
CA TRP A 186 -19.07 2.41 -7.54
C TRP A 186 -18.96 3.07 -6.17
N ASN A 187 -19.59 4.23 -6.04
CA ASN A 187 -20.07 4.82 -4.78
C ASN A 187 -21.01 6.00 -5.08
N GLN A 188 -22.02 5.78 -5.92
CA GLN A 188 -23.06 6.81 -6.10
C GLN A 188 -24.40 6.18 -6.45
N THR A 189 -25.01 5.51 -5.47
CA THR A 189 -26.47 5.44 -5.29
C THR A 189 -26.73 4.59 -4.05
N MET A 190 -26.97 5.24 -2.91
CA MET A 190 -27.95 4.91 -1.86
C MET A 190 -27.78 5.91 -0.71
N ALA A 191 -28.00 7.20 -1.01
CA ALA A 191 -28.33 8.19 0.01
C ALA A 191 -29.79 8.56 -0.23
N MET A 192 -30.69 7.69 0.22
CA MET A 192 -32.12 8.01 0.29
C MET A 192 -32.38 8.74 1.61
N ASN A 193 -32.63 10.04 1.48
CA ASN A 193 -33.55 10.86 2.28
C ASN A 193 -33.50 10.73 3.82
N VAL A 194 -32.78 11.65 4.47
CA VAL A 194 -33.09 12.06 5.85
C VAL A 194 -33.58 13.50 5.81
N ALA A 195 -34.81 13.70 6.27
CA ALA A 195 -35.47 15.00 6.34
C ALA A 195 -34.74 15.98 7.29
N PRO A 196 -34.81 17.30 7.07
CA PRO A 196 -34.21 18.27 7.97
C PRO A 196 -35.19 18.59 9.11
N GLY A 197 -34.80 18.27 10.34
CA GLY A 197 -35.60 18.58 11.53
C GLY A 197 -34.74 18.76 12.78
N GLY A 198 -34.40 20.02 13.06
CA GLY A 198 -34.35 20.64 14.39
C GLY A 198 -33.41 20.11 15.49
N GLY A 199 -32.63 21.02 16.08
CA GLY A 199 -32.30 20.94 17.52
C GLY A 199 -30.84 21.15 17.87
N TRP A 200 -30.50 22.39 18.23
CA TRP A 200 -29.29 22.70 18.99
C TRP A 200 -29.46 22.19 20.42
N GLY A 201 -28.57 21.31 20.89
CA GLY A 201 -28.66 20.70 22.22
C GLY A 201 -27.33 20.16 22.74
N GLN A 202 -26.57 21.06 23.38
CA GLN A 202 -25.66 20.89 24.52
C GLN A 202 -24.89 19.57 24.70
N ALA A 203 -23.56 19.72 24.77
CA ALA A 203 -22.62 18.68 25.20
C ALA A 203 -22.86 18.27 26.66
N ALA A 204 -22.85 16.96 26.92
CA ALA A 204 -22.77 16.37 28.26
C ALA A 204 -21.38 15.74 28.47
N PRO A 205 -20.81 15.80 29.69
CA PRO A 205 -19.41 15.51 29.96
C PRO A 205 -19.10 14.03 30.14
N HIS A 206 -17.80 13.74 30.04
CA HIS A 206 -17.15 12.45 30.26
C HIS A 206 -17.28 12.00 31.73
N ASP A 207 -17.34 10.69 31.92
CA ASP A 207 -17.47 9.93 33.17
C ASP A 207 -18.89 9.77 33.70
N VAL A 208 -19.39 8.52 33.66
CA VAL A 208 -19.85 7.75 34.83
C VAL A 208 -20.38 6.37 34.35
N ILE A 209 -20.06 5.34 35.14
CA ILE A 209 -20.58 3.94 35.17
C ILE A 209 -19.83 2.87 34.36
N GLN A 210 -18.89 2.25 35.07
CA GLN A 210 -18.53 0.84 34.94
C GLN A 210 -19.68 -0.08 35.41
N GLN A 211 -19.68 -1.32 34.90
CA GLN A 211 -20.21 -2.57 35.47
C GLN A 211 -21.52 -3.14 34.86
N ALA A 212 -21.52 -4.49 34.79
CA ALA A 212 -22.46 -5.43 34.16
C ALA A 212 -22.39 -5.41 32.62
N TRP A 213 -22.10 -6.48 31.89
CA TRP A 213 -22.71 -7.80 31.95
C TRP A 213 -21.69 -8.92 31.67
N GLY A 214 -21.38 -9.71 32.70
CA GLY A 214 -20.74 -11.01 32.53
C GLY A 214 -21.53 -12.03 33.32
N HIS A 215 -22.43 -12.79 32.66
CA HIS A 215 -22.93 -14.07 33.15
C HIS A 215 -23.41 -14.92 31.95
N ARG A 216 -22.49 -15.72 31.42
CA ARG A 216 -22.79 -16.85 30.54
C ARG A 216 -22.96 -18.07 31.43
N ILE A 217 -24.20 -18.42 31.75
CA ILE A 217 -24.52 -19.63 32.52
C ILE A 217 -24.51 -20.84 31.59
N GLU A 218 -23.56 -21.74 31.83
CA GLU A 218 -23.64 -23.15 31.50
C GLU A 218 -24.79 -23.80 32.27
N THR A 219 -25.59 -24.64 31.61
CA THR A 219 -25.94 -26.02 32.04
C THR A 219 -27.16 -26.47 31.24
N ASN A 220 -26.99 -27.45 30.36
CA ASN A 220 -27.99 -28.51 30.28
C ASN A 220 -27.34 -29.81 29.85
N ARG A 221 -26.96 -30.61 30.84
CA ARG A 221 -26.60 -32.02 30.71
C ARG A 221 -27.67 -32.79 31.47
N ARG A 222 -28.30 -33.74 30.77
CA ARG A 222 -28.94 -34.97 31.28
C ARG A 222 -30.44 -34.88 31.66
N PHE A 223 -31.31 -35.51 30.85
CA PHE A 223 -31.91 -36.82 31.18
C PHE A 223 -32.80 -37.40 30.04
N ARG A 224 -32.45 -38.63 29.62
CA ARG A 224 -33.29 -39.77 29.15
C ARG A 224 -34.54 -39.52 28.27
N ARG A 225 -34.50 -40.06 27.04
CA ARG A 225 -35.11 -41.35 26.65
C ARG A 225 -34.26 -42.02 25.60
#